data_AF-A0A353E127-F1
#
_entry.id   AF-A0A353E127-F1
#
_cell.length_a   1.000
_cell.length_b   1.000
_cell.length_c   1.000
_cell.angle_alpha   90.00
_cell.angle_beta   90.00
_cell.angle_gamma   90.00
#
_symmetry.space_group_name_H-M   'P 1'
#
loop_
_entity.id
_entity.type
_entity.pdbx_description
1 polymer ?
#
loop_
_entity_poly.entity_id
_entity_poly.type
_entity_poly.pdbx_seq_one_letter_code
_entity_poly.pdbx_strand_id
1 'polypeptide(L)'
;MVESGSRMVILAHNEFTTDLPEFAHFTPKDYWDARARGTGGSATDPYCSCGEENLLGYEGDPYQAENILIHEFAHNIHLRGMPEVDATFDGRLKKAYEAAMAKDLWKGKYASVNHHEYFAEGVQSWFDNNRPPDHDHNHVDTRKELWDYDPALAALCEEVFRDTVLTYTKPATRLTGHLEGYDPSKAPSFEWPSRLDEVRHAIREKARARGKDSDASDKE
;
A
#
# COMPACT_ATOMS: atom_id res chain seq x y z
N MET A 1 -14.64 10.39 3.87
CA MET A 1 -13.32 10.50 4.52
C MET A 1 -13.34 11.41 5.73
N VAL A 2 -13.43 12.74 5.57
CA VAL A 2 -13.44 13.65 6.74
C VAL A 2 -14.67 13.43 7.62
N GLU A 3 -15.85 13.32 7.02
CA GLU A 3 -17.13 13.05 7.71
C GLU A 3 -17.11 11.72 8.46
N SER A 4 -16.39 10.73 7.92
CA SER A 4 -16.20 9.42 8.52
C SER A 4 -15.08 9.40 9.57
N GLY A 5 -14.55 10.56 9.95
CA GLY A 5 -13.58 10.70 11.02
C GLY A 5 -12.16 10.25 10.67
N SER A 6 -11.89 9.88 9.40
CA SER A 6 -10.55 9.47 8.96
C SER A 6 -9.50 10.56 9.26
N ARG A 7 -8.31 10.12 9.65
CA ARG A 7 -7.12 10.97 9.86
C ARG A 7 -5.93 10.32 9.18
N MET A 8 -5.20 11.13 8.42
CA MET A 8 -3.89 10.76 7.89
C MET A 8 -2.82 11.22 8.88
N VAL A 9 -1.98 10.31 9.34
CA VAL A 9 -0.85 10.57 10.25
C VAL A 9 0.46 10.16 9.60
N ILE A 10 1.49 10.98 9.73
CA ILE A 10 2.80 10.70 9.15
C ILE A 10 3.71 10.22 10.26
N LEU A 11 4.38 9.08 10.05
CA LEU A 11 5.46 8.64 10.93
C LEU A 11 6.72 9.40 10.52
N ALA A 12 7.34 10.14 11.44
CA ALA A 12 8.65 10.70 11.17
C ALA A 12 9.64 9.57 10.81
N HIS A 13 10.71 9.92 10.10
CA HIS A 13 11.72 8.94 9.65
C HIS A 13 12.39 8.15 10.81
N ASN A 14 12.25 8.59 12.05
CA ASN A 14 12.81 7.97 13.26
C ASN A 14 11.76 7.51 14.28
N GLU A 15 10.48 7.58 13.93
CA GLU A 15 9.35 7.06 14.71
C GLU A 15 8.86 5.72 14.13
N PHE A 16 8.29 4.85 14.95
CA PHE A 16 7.69 3.58 14.53
C PHE A 16 6.18 3.56 14.81
N THR A 17 5.46 2.57 14.25
CA THR A 17 3.99 2.50 14.32
C THR A 17 3.45 2.81 15.71
N THR A 18 3.95 2.13 16.72
CA THR A 18 3.42 2.25 18.08
C THR A 18 3.98 3.44 18.88
N ASP A 19 4.85 4.25 18.28
CA ASP A 19 5.29 5.53 18.85
C ASP A 19 4.23 6.62 18.63
N LEU A 20 3.38 6.46 17.61
CA LEU A 20 2.21 7.32 17.41
C LEU A 20 1.13 7.02 18.47
N PRO A 21 0.54 8.04 19.14
CA PRO A 21 -0.50 7.85 20.16
C PRO A 21 -1.69 7.02 19.67
N GLU A 22 -2.07 7.17 18.42
CA GLU A 22 -3.16 6.46 17.75
C GLU A 22 -2.97 4.94 17.77
N PHE A 23 -1.72 4.47 17.69
CA PHE A 23 -1.35 3.06 17.59
C PHE A 23 -0.59 2.54 18.81
N ALA A 24 -0.44 3.34 19.88
CA ALA A 24 0.31 2.95 21.09
C ALA A 24 -0.23 1.69 21.79
N HIS A 25 -1.48 1.31 21.50
CA HIS A 25 -2.15 0.12 22.02
C HIS A 25 -1.86 -1.16 21.24
N PHE A 26 -1.19 -1.08 20.08
CA PHE A 26 -0.88 -2.23 19.25
C PHE A 26 0.15 -3.15 19.94
N THR A 27 -0.16 -4.44 19.95
CA THR A 27 0.66 -5.47 20.60
C THR A 27 0.80 -6.71 19.71
N PRO A 28 1.97 -7.37 19.67
CA PRO A 28 3.24 -6.98 20.32
C PRO A 28 3.89 -5.75 19.67
N LYS A 29 4.45 -4.83 20.47
CA LYS A 29 5.07 -3.57 19.99
C LYS A 29 6.09 -3.80 18.88
N ASP A 30 7.08 -4.65 19.13
CA ASP A 30 8.16 -4.88 18.16
C ASP A 30 7.66 -5.53 16.87
N TYR A 31 6.56 -6.29 16.90
CA TYR A 31 5.95 -6.82 15.68
C TYR A 31 5.36 -5.70 14.83
N TRP A 32 4.55 -4.83 15.44
CA TRP A 32 3.92 -3.72 14.71
C TRP A 32 4.95 -2.71 14.21
N ASP A 33 5.92 -2.37 15.05
CA ASP A 33 7.02 -1.48 14.68
C ASP A 33 7.88 -2.07 13.55
N ALA A 34 8.06 -3.40 13.49
CA ALA A 34 8.86 -4.07 12.46
C ALA A 34 8.10 -4.37 11.16
N ARG A 35 6.77 -4.48 11.22
CA ARG A 35 5.96 -5.06 10.15
C ARG A 35 5.80 -4.13 8.96
N ALA A 36 5.58 -2.84 9.22
CA ALA A 36 5.26 -1.88 8.17
C ALA A 36 5.67 -0.46 8.54
N ARG A 37 5.69 0.41 7.53
CA ARG A 37 5.82 1.86 7.68
C ARG A 37 4.51 2.59 7.33
N GLY A 38 3.39 1.87 7.33
CA GLY A 38 2.08 2.42 7.03
C GLY A 38 0.96 1.49 7.46
N THR A 39 -0.24 2.06 7.54
CA THR A 39 -1.49 1.36 7.89
C THR A 39 -2.65 2.03 7.17
N GLY A 40 -3.54 1.29 6.53
CA GLY A 40 -4.66 1.86 5.78
C GLY A 40 -5.90 2.22 6.60
N GLY A 41 -5.90 1.87 7.90
CA GLY A 41 -7.07 1.93 8.76
C GLY A 41 -8.06 0.79 8.49
N SER A 42 -9.27 0.90 9.02
CA SER A 42 -10.34 -0.07 8.81
C SER A 42 -11.72 0.59 8.92
N ALA A 43 -12.80 -0.19 8.82
CA ALA A 43 -14.14 0.34 9.07
C ALA A 43 -14.31 0.97 10.48
N THR A 44 -13.56 0.49 11.47
CA THR A 44 -13.62 0.95 12.87
C THR A 44 -12.38 1.72 13.33
N ASP A 45 -11.28 1.63 12.59
CA ASP A 45 -10.03 2.35 12.86
C ASP A 45 -9.88 3.49 11.84
N PRO A 46 -10.00 4.76 12.28
CA PRO A 46 -9.98 5.91 11.36
C PRO A 46 -8.56 6.30 10.92
N TYR A 47 -7.51 5.67 11.42
CA TYR A 47 -6.14 6.14 11.24
C TYR A 47 -5.46 5.48 10.03
N CYS A 48 -5.12 6.32 9.05
CA CYS A 48 -4.26 5.96 7.93
C CYS A 48 -2.87 6.53 8.17
N SER A 49 -1.81 5.78 7.88
CA SER A 49 -0.45 6.22 8.11
C SER A 49 0.52 5.83 7.00
N CYS A 50 1.58 6.63 6.84
CA CYS A 50 2.75 6.29 6.05
C CYS A 50 4.02 6.96 6.60
N GLY A 51 5.18 6.39 6.28
CA GLY A 51 6.48 6.92 6.65
C GLY A 51 6.85 8.16 5.84
N GLU A 52 7.36 9.18 6.53
CA GLU A 52 7.95 10.37 5.93
C GLU A 52 9.04 10.01 4.92
N GLU A 53 9.86 8.99 5.24
CA GLU A 53 10.95 8.53 4.38
C GLU A 53 10.45 8.08 3.00
N ASN A 54 9.26 7.50 2.95
CA ASN A 54 8.65 7.07 1.69
C ASN A 54 7.99 8.23 0.93
N LEU A 55 7.38 9.18 1.65
CA LEU A 55 6.77 10.36 1.05
C LEU A 55 7.79 11.25 0.35
N LEU A 56 8.97 11.41 0.96
CA LEU A 56 10.02 12.32 0.50
C LEU A 56 11.18 11.60 -0.19
N GLY A 57 11.20 10.27 -0.20
CA GLY A 57 12.19 9.45 -0.89
C GLY A 57 13.56 9.52 -0.23
N TYR A 58 13.60 9.41 1.10
CA TYR A 58 14.84 9.43 1.88
C TYR A 58 15.66 8.16 1.65
N GLU A 59 16.97 8.26 1.86
CA GLU A 59 17.84 7.08 1.88
C GLU A 59 17.39 6.11 2.99
N GLY A 60 17.40 4.81 2.68
CA GLY A 60 16.98 3.77 3.63
C GLY A 60 15.48 3.45 3.63
N ASP A 61 14.66 4.16 2.83
CA ASP A 61 13.23 3.86 2.67
C ASP A 61 13.00 2.37 2.32
N PRO A 62 12.34 1.59 3.19
CA PRO A 62 12.10 0.17 2.94
C PRO A 62 11.13 -0.07 1.78
N TYR A 63 10.39 0.95 1.35
CA TYR A 63 9.41 0.93 0.28
C TYR A 63 9.81 1.79 -0.93
N GLN A 64 11.11 2.02 -1.13
CA GLN A 64 11.63 2.89 -2.21
C GLN A 64 11.16 2.53 -3.63
N ALA A 65 10.74 1.28 -3.86
CA ALA A 65 10.23 0.81 -5.15
C ALA A 65 8.78 1.26 -5.43
N GLU A 66 8.09 1.83 -4.45
CA GLU A 66 6.71 2.28 -4.54
C GLU A 66 6.49 3.52 -3.67
N ASN A 67 5.23 3.86 -3.40
CA ASN A 67 4.86 4.88 -2.45
C ASN A 67 3.65 4.35 -1.65
N ILE A 68 3.93 3.91 -0.42
CA ILE A 68 2.95 3.23 0.42
C ILE A 68 1.78 4.13 0.79
N LEU A 69 1.90 5.46 0.74
CA LEU A 69 0.72 6.31 0.90
C LEU A 69 -0.38 5.95 -0.10
N ILE A 70 -0.03 5.64 -1.36
CA ILE A 70 -1.03 5.31 -2.37
C ILE A 70 -1.80 4.06 -1.96
N HIS A 71 -1.08 3.03 -1.48
CA HIS A 71 -1.65 1.79 -0.98
C HIS A 71 -2.56 2.01 0.24
N GLU A 72 -1.99 2.60 1.29
CA GLU A 72 -2.69 2.74 2.57
C GLU A 72 -3.86 3.72 2.45
N PHE A 73 -3.72 4.77 1.63
CA PHE A 73 -4.81 5.70 1.39
C PHE A 73 -5.90 5.08 0.52
N ALA A 74 -5.58 4.11 -0.36
CA ALA A 74 -6.59 3.34 -1.08
C ALA A 74 -7.45 2.49 -0.14
N HIS A 75 -6.83 1.79 0.82
CA HIS A 75 -7.57 1.11 1.90
C HIS A 75 -8.47 2.10 2.66
N ASN A 76 -7.95 3.29 2.98
CA ASN A 76 -8.71 4.28 3.70
C ASN A 76 -9.89 4.82 2.88
N ILE A 77 -9.69 5.11 1.59
CA ILE A 77 -10.76 5.47 0.65
C ILE A 77 -11.80 4.37 0.58
N HIS A 78 -11.40 3.11 0.47
CA HIS A 78 -12.30 1.97 0.41
C HIS A 78 -13.11 1.81 1.70
N LEU A 79 -12.48 1.83 2.87
CA LEU A 79 -13.13 1.44 4.13
C LEU A 79 -13.76 2.61 4.91
N ARG A 80 -13.36 3.85 4.59
CA ARG A 80 -13.90 5.06 5.23
C ARG A 80 -14.52 6.05 4.24
N GLY A 81 -14.20 5.97 2.96
CA GLY A 81 -14.67 6.91 1.95
C GLY A 81 -15.91 6.38 1.26
N MET A 82 -15.74 5.24 0.59
CA MET A 82 -16.77 4.64 -0.23
C MET A 82 -18.05 4.30 0.54
N PRO A 83 -18.06 3.84 1.80
CA PRO A 83 -19.30 3.59 2.53
C PRO A 83 -20.19 4.84 2.67
N GLU A 84 -19.60 6.04 2.72
CA GLU A 84 -20.33 7.31 2.81
C GLU A 84 -20.83 7.81 1.44
N VAL A 85 -20.17 7.40 0.36
CA VAL A 85 -20.44 7.88 -1.01
C VAL A 85 -21.29 6.90 -1.80
N ASP A 86 -20.93 5.62 -1.73
CA ASP A 86 -21.62 4.48 -2.32
C ASP A 86 -21.36 3.21 -1.49
N ALA A 87 -22.31 2.90 -0.60
CA ALA A 87 -22.27 1.70 0.23
C ALA A 87 -22.31 0.38 -0.55
N THR A 88 -22.61 0.39 -1.86
CA THR A 88 -22.62 -0.82 -2.69
C THR A 88 -21.24 -1.16 -3.27
N PHE A 89 -20.28 -0.23 -3.21
CA PHE A 89 -18.96 -0.37 -3.81
C PHE A 89 -18.23 -1.63 -3.34
N ASP A 90 -18.18 -1.86 -2.03
CA ASP A 90 -17.51 -3.02 -1.44
C ASP A 90 -18.04 -4.36 -1.99
N GLY A 91 -19.36 -4.48 -2.11
CA GLY A 91 -19.99 -5.67 -2.67
C GLY A 91 -19.66 -5.89 -4.16
N ARG A 92 -19.42 -4.82 -4.92
CA ARG A 92 -19.01 -4.90 -6.33
C ARG A 92 -17.52 -5.23 -6.44
N LEU A 93 -16.68 -4.63 -5.60
CA LEU A 93 -15.26 -4.94 -5.49
C LEU A 93 -15.02 -6.41 -5.13
N LYS A 94 -15.73 -6.93 -4.13
CA LYS A 94 -15.63 -8.34 -3.74
C LYS A 94 -15.99 -9.29 -4.90
N LYS A 95 -17.05 -8.99 -5.66
CA LYS A 95 -17.42 -9.78 -6.85
C LYS A 95 -16.35 -9.71 -7.94
N ALA A 96 -15.74 -8.55 -8.16
CA ALA A 96 -14.65 -8.40 -9.12
C ALA A 96 -13.43 -9.21 -8.70
N TYR A 97 -13.04 -9.12 -7.42
CA TYR A 97 -11.97 -9.92 -6.84
C TYR A 97 -12.22 -11.43 -7.01
N GLU A 98 -13.40 -11.93 -6.63
CA GLU A 98 -13.76 -13.35 -6.79
C GLU A 98 -13.68 -13.80 -8.25
N ALA A 99 -14.13 -12.97 -9.20
CA ALA A 99 -14.04 -13.26 -10.63
C ALA A 99 -12.60 -13.21 -11.16
N ALA A 100 -11.74 -12.35 -10.62
CA ALA A 100 -10.32 -12.28 -10.95
C ALA A 100 -9.59 -13.53 -10.45
N MET A 101 -9.82 -13.93 -9.20
CA MET A 101 -9.23 -15.15 -8.62
C MET A 101 -9.68 -16.41 -9.37
N ALA A 102 -10.95 -16.49 -9.80
CA ALA A 102 -11.46 -17.61 -10.60
C ALA A 102 -10.82 -17.73 -12.00
N LYS A 103 -10.11 -16.69 -12.45
CA LYS A 103 -9.35 -16.65 -13.70
C LYS A 103 -7.83 -16.75 -13.48
N ASP A 104 -7.41 -17.04 -12.25
CA ASP A 104 -6.01 -17.02 -11.82
C ASP A 104 -5.30 -15.68 -12.05
N LEU A 105 -6.06 -14.58 -12.15
CA LEU A 105 -5.46 -13.25 -12.12
C LEU A 105 -4.84 -13.04 -10.75
N TRP A 106 -3.66 -12.42 -10.72
CA TRP A 106 -2.90 -12.15 -9.50
C TRP A 106 -2.50 -13.41 -8.70
N LYS A 107 -2.60 -14.62 -9.26
CA LYS A 107 -2.26 -15.88 -8.56
C LYS A 107 -0.87 -15.78 -7.92
N GLY A 108 -0.80 -16.04 -6.61
CA GLY A 108 0.44 -16.00 -5.82
C GLY A 108 0.99 -14.59 -5.56
N LYS A 109 0.24 -13.54 -5.90
CA LYS A 109 0.63 -12.13 -5.72
C LYS A 109 -0.12 -11.48 -4.57
N TYR A 110 0.39 -10.36 -4.07
CA TYR A 110 -0.15 -9.69 -2.89
C TYR A 110 -1.61 -9.27 -3.10
N ALA A 111 -1.96 -8.81 -4.31
CA ALA A 111 -3.33 -8.51 -4.71
C ALA A 111 -4.30 -9.72 -4.58
N SER A 112 -3.81 -10.97 -4.54
CA SER A 112 -4.67 -12.15 -4.35
C SER A 112 -5.02 -12.44 -2.89
N VAL A 113 -4.38 -11.77 -1.92
CA VAL A 113 -4.55 -12.06 -0.48
C VAL A 113 -5.99 -11.85 -0.01
N ASN A 114 -6.61 -10.74 -0.40
CA ASN A 114 -8.03 -10.46 -0.18
C ASN A 114 -8.48 -9.27 -1.07
N HIS A 115 -9.79 -9.02 -1.13
CA HIS A 115 -10.36 -7.94 -1.94
C HIS A 115 -9.93 -6.51 -1.56
N HIS A 116 -9.48 -6.26 -0.32
CA HIS A 116 -8.93 -4.95 0.06
C HIS A 116 -7.56 -4.74 -0.56
N GLU A 117 -6.67 -5.74 -0.45
CA GLU A 117 -5.32 -5.69 -1.07
C GLU A 117 -5.45 -5.62 -2.60
N TYR A 118 -6.38 -6.39 -3.17
CA TYR A 118 -6.73 -6.32 -4.59
C TYR A 118 -7.07 -4.88 -5.03
N PHE A 119 -7.86 -4.16 -4.24
CA PHE A 119 -8.15 -2.76 -4.53
C PHE A 119 -6.91 -1.88 -4.38
N ALA A 120 -6.21 -1.95 -3.25
CA ALA A 120 -5.07 -1.09 -2.97
C ALA A 120 -3.93 -1.24 -4.00
N GLU A 121 -3.62 -2.48 -4.40
CA GLU A 121 -2.68 -2.81 -5.48
C GLU A 121 -3.16 -2.27 -6.83
N GLY A 122 -4.45 -2.41 -7.14
CA GLY A 122 -5.06 -1.83 -8.33
C GLY A 122 -4.94 -0.31 -8.36
N VAL A 123 -5.14 0.36 -7.22
CA VAL A 123 -4.97 1.81 -7.12
C VAL A 123 -3.52 2.22 -7.31
N GLN A 124 -2.55 1.45 -6.80
CA GLN A 124 -1.14 1.70 -7.08
C GLN A 124 -0.83 1.62 -8.57
N SER A 125 -1.31 0.58 -9.25
CA SER A 125 -1.16 0.47 -10.71
C SER A 125 -1.88 1.63 -11.41
N TRP A 126 -3.08 2.02 -10.95
CA TRP A 126 -3.83 3.15 -11.49
C TRP A 126 -3.05 4.47 -11.45
N PHE A 127 -2.16 4.66 -10.48
CA PHE A 127 -1.29 5.85 -10.39
C PHE A 127 0.15 5.61 -10.89
N ASP A 128 0.37 4.54 -11.66
CA ASP A 128 1.65 4.11 -12.25
C ASP A 128 2.79 3.93 -11.23
N ASN A 129 2.46 3.34 -10.09
CA ASN A 129 3.42 3.16 -8.99
C ASN A 129 3.11 1.90 -8.18
N ASN A 130 2.66 0.83 -8.84
CA ASN A 130 2.82 -0.49 -8.26
C ASN A 130 4.28 -0.94 -8.42
N ARG A 131 4.72 -1.90 -7.62
CA ARG A 131 6.09 -2.40 -7.68
C ARG A 131 6.29 -3.21 -8.96
N PRO A 132 7.45 -3.07 -9.61
CA PRO A 132 7.86 -3.96 -10.69
C PRO A 132 7.85 -5.42 -10.24
N PRO A 133 7.79 -6.39 -11.18
CA PRO A 133 7.71 -7.82 -10.87
C PRO A 133 8.73 -8.27 -9.81
N ASP A 134 8.21 -8.86 -8.74
CA ASP A 134 9.00 -9.55 -7.74
C ASP A 134 8.25 -10.79 -7.21
N HIS A 135 8.61 -11.27 -6.02
CA HIS A 135 7.90 -12.36 -5.38
C HIS A 135 6.40 -12.05 -5.23
N ASP A 136 6.09 -10.87 -4.70
CA ASP A 136 4.74 -10.44 -4.31
C ASP A 136 3.98 -9.72 -5.43
N HIS A 137 4.66 -9.18 -6.44
CA HIS A 137 4.06 -8.38 -7.51
C HIS A 137 4.27 -9.03 -8.89
N ASN A 138 3.37 -8.74 -9.84
CA ASN A 138 3.49 -9.18 -11.24
C ASN A 138 3.87 -7.97 -12.13
N HIS A 139 3.60 -8.08 -13.43
CA HIS A 139 3.93 -7.06 -14.43
C HIS A 139 2.97 -5.88 -14.49
N VAL A 140 1.93 -5.84 -13.65
CA VAL A 140 0.87 -4.84 -13.75
C VAL A 140 1.22 -3.66 -12.86
N ASP A 141 2.17 -2.83 -13.30
CA ASP A 141 2.67 -1.69 -12.52
C ASP A 141 2.17 -0.32 -13.00
N THR A 142 1.48 -0.28 -14.13
CA THR A 142 0.87 0.92 -14.70
C THR A 142 -0.65 0.83 -14.87
N ARG A 143 -1.30 2.00 -15.05
CA ARG A 143 -2.75 2.09 -15.32
C ARG A 143 -3.09 1.40 -16.62
N LYS A 144 -2.20 1.54 -17.61
CA LYS A 144 -2.36 0.90 -18.91
C LYS A 144 -2.36 -0.63 -18.77
N GLU A 145 -1.37 -1.19 -18.07
CA GLU A 145 -1.31 -2.63 -17.86
C GLU A 145 -2.49 -3.12 -17.03
N LEU A 146 -2.98 -2.32 -16.07
CA LEU A 146 -4.17 -2.67 -15.29
C LEU A 146 -5.40 -2.81 -16.19
N TRP A 147 -5.61 -1.90 -17.13
CA TRP A 147 -6.70 -2.02 -18.12
C TRP A 147 -6.54 -3.25 -19.01
N ASP A 148 -5.32 -3.56 -19.43
CA ASP A 148 -5.04 -4.69 -20.31
C ASP A 148 -5.18 -6.04 -19.58
N TYR A 149 -4.79 -6.10 -18.30
CA TYR A 149 -4.74 -7.32 -17.48
C TYR A 149 -6.04 -7.59 -16.71
N ASP A 150 -6.57 -6.58 -16.01
CA ASP A 150 -7.75 -6.68 -15.16
C ASP A 150 -8.68 -5.47 -15.36
N PRO A 151 -9.40 -5.42 -16.49
CA PRO A 151 -10.28 -4.29 -16.82
C PRO A 151 -11.44 -4.12 -15.82
N ALA A 152 -11.79 -5.16 -15.04
CA ALA A 152 -12.83 -5.05 -14.01
C ALA A 152 -12.33 -4.25 -12.80
N LEU A 153 -11.09 -4.51 -12.35
CA LEU A 153 -10.44 -3.69 -11.33
C LEU A 153 -10.17 -2.26 -11.84
N ALA A 154 -9.72 -2.13 -13.08
CA ALA A 154 -9.49 -0.82 -13.70
C ALA A 154 -10.77 0.04 -13.71
N ALA A 155 -11.92 -0.54 -14.07
CA ALA A 155 -13.20 0.16 -14.07
C ALA A 155 -13.64 0.60 -12.65
N LEU A 156 -13.34 -0.19 -11.62
CA LEU A 156 -13.61 0.21 -10.22
C LEU A 156 -12.70 1.36 -9.79
N CYS A 157 -11.44 1.37 -10.21
CA CYS A 157 -10.53 2.50 -9.97
C CYS A 157 -11.01 3.75 -10.72
N GLU A 158 -11.44 3.61 -11.98
CA GLU A 158 -12.01 4.70 -12.78
C GLU A 158 -13.26 5.30 -12.12
N GLU A 159 -14.11 4.50 -11.50
CA GLU A 159 -15.28 5.03 -10.80
C GLU A 159 -14.90 5.92 -9.60
N VAL A 160 -13.90 5.50 -8.83
CA VAL A 160 -13.44 6.21 -7.63
C VAL A 160 -12.66 7.47 -8.00
N PHE A 161 -11.73 7.35 -8.96
CA PHE A 161 -10.79 8.42 -9.31
C PHE A 161 -11.19 9.20 -10.57
N ARG A 162 -12.24 8.79 -11.29
CA ARG A 162 -12.77 9.51 -12.45
C ARG A 162 -11.69 9.81 -13.49
N ASP A 163 -11.74 11.01 -14.07
CA ASP A 163 -10.84 11.53 -15.09
C ASP A 163 -9.48 12.01 -14.54
N THR A 164 -9.07 11.54 -13.35
CA THR A 164 -7.79 11.94 -12.76
C THR A 164 -6.62 11.51 -13.64
N VAL A 165 -5.83 12.47 -14.11
CA VAL A 165 -4.64 12.26 -14.95
C VAL A 165 -3.34 12.21 -14.17
N LEU A 166 -3.41 12.05 -12.85
CA LEU A 166 -2.22 11.96 -12.00
C LEU A 166 -1.48 10.65 -12.28
N THR A 167 -0.18 10.78 -12.44
CA THR A 167 0.82 9.71 -12.50
C THR A 167 1.85 10.03 -11.43
N TYR A 168 2.17 9.08 -10.57
CA TYR A 168 3.15 9.31 -9.52
C TYR A 168 4.55 9.46 -10.11
N THR A 169 5.31 10.42 -9.55
CA THR A 169 6.74 10.54 -9.78
C THR A 169 7.44 10.80 -8.46
N LYS A 170 8.68 10.30 -8.36
CA LYS A 170 9.49 10.43 -7.13
C LYS A 170 9.70 11.91 -6.79
N PRO A 171 9.66 12.31 -5.51
CA PRO A 171 9.81 13.72 -5.10
C PRO A 171 11.04 14.41 -5.69
N ALA A 172 12.17 13.69 -5.77
CA ALA A 172 13.42 14.20 -6.33
C ALA A 172 13.32 14.62 -7.81
N THR A 173 12.33 14.15 -8.57
CA THR A 173 12.13 14.53 -9.99
C THR A 173 11.15 15.68 -10.17
N ARG A 174 10.59 16.23 -9.09
CA ARG A 174 9.54 17.26 -9.12
C ARG A 174 9.70 18.32 -8.03
N LEU A 175 10.92 18.86 -7.90
CA LEU A 175 11.30 19.90 -6.94
C LEU A 175 10.77 21.29 -7.33
N THR A 176 9.45 21.40 -7.47
CA THR A 176 8.73 22.62 -7.85
C THR A 176 7.51 22.81 -6.96
N GLY A 177 6.93 24.01 -6.96
CA GLY A 177 5.73 24.31 -6.17
C GLY A 177 5.98 24.13 -4.66
N HIS A 178 5.21 23.26 -4.01
CA HIS A 178 5.36 23.00 -2.57
C HIS A 178 6.69 22.34 -2.17
N LEU A 179 7.46 21.83 -3.14
CA LEU A 179 8.82 21.29 -2.94
C LEU A 179 9.92 22.27 -3.37
N GLU A 180 9.58 23.52 -3.71
CA GLU A 180 10.59 24.52 -4.05
C GLU A 180 11.52 24.78 -2.85
N GLY A 181 12.83 24.69 -3.08
CA GLY A 181 13.85 24.84 -2.04
C GLY A 181 14.13 23.59 -1.20
N TYR A 182 13.39 22.50 -1.41
CA TYR A 182 13.73 21.20 -0.81
C TYR A 182 14.98 20.61 -1.47
N ASP A 183 15.95 20.22 -0.64
CA ASP A 183 17.23 19.63 -1.07
C ASP A 183 17.32 18.18 -0.57
N PRO A 184 17.01 17.19 -1.42
CA PRO A 184 17.05 15.78 -1.03
C PRO A 184 18.42 15.32 -0.52
N SER A 185 19.52 15.99 -0.88
CA SER A 185 20.85 15.62 -0.40
C SER A 185 21.10 15.96 1.08
N LYS A 186 20.22 16.78 1.67
CA LYS A 186 20.25 17.16 3.09
C LYS A 186 19.16 16.48 3.91
N ALA A 187 18.37 15.61 3.28
CA ALA A 187 17.34 14.84 3.96
C ALA A 187 17.98 13.87 4.98
N PRO A 188 17.28 13.56 6.08
CA PRO A 188 17.72 12.47 6.95
C PRO A 188 17.61 11.12 6.22
N SER A 189 18.27 10.10 6.78
CA SER A 189 18.06 8.70 6.38
C SER A 189 17.09 8.00 7.33
N PHE A 190 16.41 6.99 6.81
CA PHE A 190 15.67 6.04 7.60
C PHE A 190 16.56 4.85 7.97
N GLU A 191 16.52 4.43 9.23
CA GLU A 191 17.22 3.25 9.70
C GLU A 191 16.32 2.42 10.62
N TRP A 192 16.34 1.10 10.40
CA TRP A 192 15.68 0.18 11.32
C TRP A 192 16.52 0.02 12.60
N PRO A 193 15.95 0.17 13.79
CA PRO A 193 16.68 0.01 15.04
C PRO A 193 16.96 -1.47 15.30
N SER A 194 18.13 -1.76 15.86
CA SER A 194 18.60 -3.13 16.10
C SER A 194 17.64 -3.98 16.93
N ARG A 195 16.83 -3.36 17.80
CA ARG A 195 15.78 -4.05 18.57
C ARG A 195 14.78 -4.81 17.68
N LEU A 196 14.61 -4.40 16.43
CA LEU A 196 13.63 -4.98 15.50
C LEU A 196 14.23 -6.06 14.59
N ASP A 197 15.54 -6.30 14.60
CA ASP A 197 16.20 -7.15 13.61
C ASP A 197 15.69 -8.59 13.61
N GLU A 198 15.55 -9.20 14.79
CA GLU A 198 15.04 -10.57 14.93
C GLU A 198 13.60 -10.70 14.40
N VAL A 199 12.74 -9.75 14.76
CA VAL A 199 11.33 -9.76 14.36
C VAL A 199 11.20 -9.51 12.85
N ARG A 200 11.97 -8.57 12.30
CA ARG A 200 12.01 -8.31 10.84
C ARG A 200 12.50 -9.53 10.08
N HIS A 201 13.53 -10.23 10.57
CA HIS A 201 13.99 -11.47 9.98
C HIS A 201 12.88 -12.53 9.98
N ALA A 202 12.19 -12.73 11.10
CA ALA A 202 11.09 -13.68 11.21
C ALA A 202 9.91 -13.34 10.27
N ILE A 203 9.56 -12.06 10.12
CA ILE A 203 8.51 -11.61 9.19
C ILE A 203 8.89 -11.92 7.74
N ARG A 204 10.13 -11.63 7.35
CA ARG A 204 10.63 -11.89 5.99
C ARG A 204 10.65 -13.38 5.64
N GLU A 205 11.08 -14.22 6.58
CA GLU A 205 11.07 -15.68 6.36
C GLU A 205 9.65 -16.23 6.20
N LYS A 206 8.70 -15.74 7.01
CA LYS A 206 7.27 -16.09 6.85
C LYS A 206 6.70 -15.61 5.51
N ALA A 207 7.08 -14.42 5.04
CA ALA A 207 6.64 -13.92 3.75
C ALA A 207 7.14 -14.82 2.60
N ARG A 208 8.41 -15.20 2.61
CA ARG A 208 9.02 -16.11 1.63
C ARG A 208 8.42 -17.52 1.65
N ALA A 209 8.04 -18.03 2.83
CA ALA A 209 7.39 -19.33 2.93
C ALA A 209 6.02 -19.35 2.24
N ARG A 210 5.24 -18.27 2.35
CA ARG A 210 3.92 -18.17 1.72
C ARG A 210 3.97 -18.31 0.19
N GLY A 211 4.96 -17.73 -0.48
CA GLY A 211 5.07 -17.89 -1.95
C GLY A 211 5.67 -19.23 -2.38
N LYS A 212 6.33 -19.98 -1.49
CA LYS A 212 6.78 -21.35 -1.80
C LYS A 212 5.64 -22.37 -1.75
N ASP A 213 4.69 -22.20 -0.83
CA ASP A 213 3.55 -23.12 -0.72
C ASP A 213 2.58 -22.96 -1.91
N SER A 214 2.47 -21.75 -2.49
CA SER A 214 1.73 -21.54 -3.74
C SER A 214 2.41 -22.16 -4.96
N ASP A 215 3.74 -22.25 -4.98
CA ASP A 215 4.51 -22.90 -6.05
C ASP A 215 4.56 -24.44 -5.89
N ALA A 216 4.46 -24.96 -4.67
CA ALA A 216 4.52 -26.39 -4.37
C ALA A 216 3.20 -27.12 -4.66
N SER A 217 2.05 -26.44 -4.55
CA SER A 217 0.76 -26.98 -4.97
C SER A 217 0.63 -27.21 -6.49
N ASP A 218 1.57 -26.69 -7.29
CA ASP A 218 1.65 -26.89 -8.74
C ASP A 218 2.48 -28.15 -9.12
N LYS A 219 2.86 -29.01 -8.15
CA LYS A 219 3.63 -30.25 -8.39
C LYS A 219 2.91 -31.56 -8.02
N GLU A 220 1.63 -31.52 -7.66
CA GLU A 220 0.76 -32.71 -7.51
C GLU A 220 -0.44 -32.64 -8.46
#